data_AF-A0A183UV51-F1
#
_entry.id   AF-A0A183UV51-F1
#
_cell.length_a   1.000
_cell.length_b   1.000
_cell.length_c   1.000
_cell.angle_alpha   90.00
_cell.angle_beta   90.00
_cell.angle_gamma   90.00
#
_symmetry.space_group_name_H-M   'P 1'
#
loop_
_entity.id
_entity.type
_entity.pdbx_description
1 polymer ?
#
loop_
_entity_poly.entity_id
_entity_poly.type
_entity_poly.pdbx_seq_one_letter_code
_entity_poly.pdbx_strand_id
1 'polypeptide(L)'
;MQQVGGENNLVWEWKSLTARNHCCKYIYRPPRSCAPFIGSIRYASRACHDRSDCARKDDLESWLYMSVEFYQINILSWRVMTNLAEIRKEKDAFMSERGVTSIPIHYLQSLYTEPNNCEGSTLKS
;
A
#
# COMPACT_ATOMS: atom_id res chain seq x y z
N MET A 1 -38.23 -57.18 19.63
CA MET A 1 -37.84 -55.96 20.38
C MET A 1 -36.43 -55.59 19.94
N GLN A 2 -36.28 -54.39 19.41
CA GLN A 2 -35.07 -53.93 18.75
C GLN A 2 -33.94 -53.75 19.77
N GLN A 3 -32.77 -54.32 19.48
CA GLN A 3 -31.55 -54.06 20.24
C GLN A 3 -31.06 -52.65 19.91
N VAL A 4 -30.71 -51.87 20.94
CA VAL A 4 -29.82 -50.71 20.82
C VAL A 4 -28.82 -50.81 21.96
N GLY A 5 -27.61 -51.25 21.61
CA GLY A 5 -26.43 -51.14 22.46
C GLY A 5 -25.86 -49.72 22.42
N GLY A 6 -24.93 -49.45 23.33
CA GLY A 6 -24.16 -48.21 23.28
C GLY A 6 -23.66 -47.78 24.64
N GLU A 7 -22.58 -48.41 25.07
CA GLU A 7 -21.78 -48.09 26.25
C GLU A 7 -21.38 -46.60 26.24
N ASN A 8 -21.81 -45.84 27.25
CA ASN A 8 -21.24 -44.51 27.50
C ASN A 8 -19.94 -44.68 28.28
N ASN A 9 -18.91 -45.13 27.56
CA ASN A 9 -17.55 -45.22 28.07
C ASN A 9 -16.93 -43.82 28.06
N LEU A 10 -16.63 -43.34 29.27
CA LEU A 10 -15.89 -42.11 29.52
C LEU A 10 -14.48 -42.27 28.97
N VAL A 11 -14.22 -41.72 27.78
CA VAL A 11 -12.89 -41.64 27.15
C VAL A 11 -12.66 -40.18 26.74
N TRP A 12 -11.94 -39.50 27.63
CA TRP A 12 -10.90 -38.46 27.49
C TRP A 12 -10.93 -37.42 26.35
N GLU A 13 -10.30 -36.26 26.64
CA GLU A 13 -9.70 -35.31 25.66
C GLU A 13 -10.69 -34.24 25.11
N TRP A 14 -10.72 -33.00 25.61
CA TRP A 14 -9.91 -31.87 25.08
C TRP A 14 -9.83 -30.67 26.05
N LYS A 15 -9.86 -30.89 27.36
CA LYS A 15 -9.57 -29.83 28.33
C LYS A 15 -8.07 -29.72 28.57
N SER A 16 -7.33 -29.16 27.59
CA SER A 16 -6.15 -28.29 27.80
C SER A 16 -5.44 -27.95 26.48
N LEU A 17 -5.22 -26.65 26.30
CA LEU A 17 -4.12 -26.04 25.52
C LEU A 17 -4.12 -26.23 23.99
N THR A 18 -4.80 -25.31 23.29
CA THR A 18 -4.19 -24.70 22.10
C THR A 18 -4.23 -23.19 22.26
N ALA A 19 -3.03 -22.64 22.32
CA ALA A 19 -2.71 -21.24 22.48
C ALA A 19 -3.33 -20.37 21.37
N ARG A 20 -3.67 -19.13 21.71
CA ARG A 20 -3.69 -17.97 20.79
C ARG A 20 -4.46 -18.19 19.47
N ASN A 21 -5.78 -18.32 19.54
CA ASN A 21 -6.65 -18.09 18.36
C ASN A 21 -6.83 -16.59 18.03
N HIS A 22 -5.84 -15.75 18.35
CA HIS A 22 -5.64 -14.44 17.73
C HIS A 22 -4.75 -14.62 16.50
N CYS A 23 -5.22 -15.38 15.52
CA CYS A 23 -4.62 -15.37 14.19
C CYS A 23 -5.73 -15.03 13.21
N CYS A 24 -5.71 -13.79 12.76
CA CYS A 24 -6.64 -13.16 11.85
C CYS A 24 -7.26 -14.14 10.85
N LYS A 25 -8.50 -14.58 11.11
CA LYS A 25 -9.37 -15.03 10.02
C LYS A 25 -9.46 -13.86 9.05
N TYR A 26 -9.08 -14.07 7.79
CA TYR A 26 -9.33 -13.09 6.73
C TYR A 26 -10.85 -12.96 6.58
N ILE A 27 -11.43 -11.99 7.28
CA ILE A 27 -12.86 -11.66 7.14
C ILE A 27 -12.97 -10.88 5.83
N TYR A 28 -13.42 -11.57 4.77
CA TYR A 28 -13.81 -10.92 3.53
C TYR A 28 -14.95 -9.94 3.82
N ARG A 29 -14.66 -8.65 3.71
CA ARG A 29 -15.65 -7.57 3.80
C ARG A 29 -15.94 -7.09 2.38
N PRO A 30 -17.17 -7.24 1.87
CA PRO A 30 -17.51 -6.69 0.56
C PRO A 30 -17.38 -5.17 0.59
N PRO A 31 -16.98 -4.55 -0.54
CA PRO A 31 -16.84 -3.10 -0.61
C PRO A 31 -18.19 -2.42 -0.37
N ARG A 32 -18.18 -1.35 0.42
CA ARG A 32 -19.36 -0.50 0.62
C ARG A 32 -19.72 0.22 -0.68
N SER A 33 -21.02 0.47 -0.90
CA SER A 33 -21.51 1.24 -2.05
C SER A 33 -21.08 2.71 -2.03
N CYS A 34 -20.87 3.27 -0.84
CA CYS A 34 -20.36 4.62 -0.65
C CYS A 34 -19.64 4.69 0.70
N ALA A 35 -18.47 5.32 0.72
CA ALA A 35 -17.68 5.58 1.90
C ALA A 35 -17.60 7.09 2.16
N PRO A 36 -17.73 7.54 3.42
CA PRO A 36 -17.46 8.94 3.75
C PRO A 36 -15.96 9.22 3.54
N PHE A 37 -15.66 10.44 3.08
CA PHE A 37 -14.30 10.93 3.03
C PHE A 37 -13.77 11.13 4.46
N ILE A 38 -12.70 10.42 4.81
CA ILE A 38 -12.06 10.52 6.13
C ILE A 38 -10.56 10.77 5.91
N GLY A 39 -10.01 11.74 6.63
CA GLY A 39 -8.58 12.01 6.67
C GLY A 39 -8.15 13.29 5.95
N SER A 40 -6.87 13.37 5.60
CA SER A 40 -6.25 14.57 5.05
C SER A 40 -6.40 14.66 3.53
N ILE A 41 -6.92 15.78 3.03
CA ILE A 41 -7.13 16.04 1.59
C ILE A 41 -5.86 15.82 0.77
N ARG A 42 -4.70 16.28 1.29
CA ARG A 42 -3.41 16.22 0.60
C ARG A 42 -2.98 14.79 0.26
N TYR A 43 -3.05 13.88 1.22
CA TYR A 43 -2.55 12.50 1.07
C TYR A 43 -3.64 11.48 0.79
N ALA A 44 -4.92 11.85 0.86
CA ALA A 44 -6.02 10.93 0.57
C ALA A 44 -5.90 10.32 -0.84
N SER A 45 -6.15 9.02 -0.95
CA SER A 45 -6.14 8.31 -2.22
C SER A 45 -7.22 8.82 -3.18
N ARG A 46 -7.08 8.51 -4.47
CA ARG A 46 -8.07 8.85 -5.49
C ARG A 46 -9.43 8.21 -5.22
N ALA A 47 -9.45 6.95 -4.73
CA ALA A 47 -10.68 6.26 -4.38
C ALA A 47 -11.44 6.95 -3.23
N CYS A 48 -10.71 7.54 -2.28
CA CYS A 48 -11.31 8.31 -1.17
C CYS A 48 -12.05 9.55 -1.69
N HIS A 49 -11.47 10.25 -2.67
CA HIS A 49 -12.11 11.39 -3.36
C HIS A 49 -13.37 10.95 -4.13
N ASP A 50 -13.37 9.75 -4.70
CA ASP A 50 -14.52 9.16 -5.41
C ASP A 50 -15.57 8.54 -4.46
N ARG A 51 -15.42 8.69 -3.13
CA ARG A 51 -16.27 8.08 -2.09
C ARG A 51 -16.40 6.56 -2.23
N SER A 52 -15.38 5.93 -2.82
CA SER A 52 -15.27 4.49 -2.94
C SER A 52 -14.67 3.89 -1.67
N ASP A 53 -14.94 2.60 -1.41
CA ASP A 53 -14.39 1.94 -0.22
C ASP A 53 -12.87 1.80 -0.32
N CYS A 54 -12.15 2.35 0.65
CA CYS A 54 -10.68 2.32 0.67
C CYS A 54 -10.17 0.90 0.90
N ALA A 55 -9.23 0.47 0.08
CA ALA A 55 -8.53 -0.81 0.15
C ALA A 55 -7.04 -0.59 0.47
N ARG A 56 -6.31 -1.69 0.69
CA ARG A 56 -4.85 -1.63 1.00
C ARG A 56 -4.00 -0.91 -0.07
N LYS A 57 -4.45 -0.87 -1.32
CA LYS A 57 -3.80 -0.11 -2.39
C LYS A 57 -3.83 1.40 -2.15
N ASP A 58 -4.85 1.89 -1.46
CA ASP A 58 -5.05 3.30 -1.16
C ASP A 58 -4.06 3.79 -0.10
N ASP A 59 -3.64 2.91 0.80
CA ASP A 59 -2.56 3.18 1.75
C ASP A 59 -1.22 3.38 1.02
N LEU A 60 -0.95 2.57 -0.02
CA LEU A 60 0.26 2.71 -0.85
C LEU A 60 0.25 4.01 -1.66
N GLU A 61 -0.90 4.41 -2.20
CA GLU A 61 -1.05 5.69 -2.89
C GLU A 61 -0.81 6.87 -1.93
N SER A 62 -1.38 6.81 -0.73
CA SER A 62 -1.15 7.81 0.30
C SER A 62 0.32 7.88 0.70
N TRP A 63 0.97 6.72 0.83
CA TRP A 63 2.40 6.60 1.11
C TRP A 63 3.27 7.19 0.01
N LEU A 64 2.94 6.95 -1.26
CA LEU A 64 3.65 7.55 -2.39
C LEU A 64 3.62 9.08 -2.30
N TYR A 65 2.46 9.68 -2.06
CA TYR A 65 2.33 11.14 -1.93
C TYR A 65 3.19 11.70 -0.78
N MET A 66 3.26 11.00 0.36
CA MET A 66 4.12 11.40 1.47
C MET A 66 5.61 11.27 1.10
N SER A 67 6.01 10.15 0.50
CA SER A 67 7.40 9.89 0.12
C SER A 67 7.90 10.91 -0.90
N VAL A 68 7.12 11.23 -1.94
CA VAL A 68 7.56 12.21 -2.94
C VAL A 68 7.67 13.62 -2.36
N GLU A 69 6.75 14.03 -1.48
CA GLU A 69 6.86 15.33 -0.80
C GLU A 69 8.06 15.37 0.16
N PHE A 70 8.43 14.22 0.75
CA PHE A 70 9.62 14.10 1.60
C PHE A 70 10.92 14.30 0.83
N TYR A 71 11.05 13.70 -0.36
CA TYR A 71 12.24 13.85 -1.21
C TYR A 71 12.28 15.18 -1.96
N GLN A 72 11.13 15.72 -2.35
CA GLN A 72 11.04 16.98 -3.07
C GLN A 72 9.90 17.84 -2.55
N ILE A 73 10.29 18.87 -1.80
CA ILE A 73 9.36 19.85 -1.24
C ILE A 73 8.61 20.54 -2.39
N ASN A 74 7.30 20.69 -2.24
CA ASN A 74 6.38 21.33 -3.20
C ASN A 74 6.15 20.58 -4.52
N ILE A 75 6.50 19.30 -4.64
CA ILE A 75 6.21 18.53 -5.86
C ILE A 75 4.70 18.31 -6.08
N LEU A 76 3.90 18.28 -5.01
CA LEU A 76 2.45 18.10 -5.10
C LEU A 76 1.78 19.43 -5.48
N SER A 77 1.24 19.52 -6.70
CA SER A 77 0.53 20.73 -7.18
C SER A 77 -0.67 21.09 -6.31
N TRP A 78 -1.36 20.10 -5.73
CA TRP A 78 -2.53 20.27 -4.88
C TRP A 78 -2.24 20.60 -3.41
N ARG A 79 -0.99 20.92 -3.05
CA ARG A 79 -0.57 21.18 -1.66
C ARG A 79 -1.43 22.22 -0.93
N VAL A 80 -1.86 23.25 -1.65
CA VAL A 80 -2.61 24.42 -1.15
C VAL A 80 -4.04 24.51 -1.71
N MET A 81 -4.46 23.51 -2.48
CA MET A 81 -5.80 23.47 -3.06
C MET A 81 -6.84 23.01 -2.03
N THR A 82 -8.07 23.50 -2.15
CA THR A 82 -9.20 23.14 -1.28
C THR A 82 -10.34 22.46 -2.04
N ASN A 83 -10.45 22.68 -3.34
CA ASN A 83 -11.49 22.08 -4.18
C ASN A 83 -11.20 20.59 -4.42
N LEU A 84 -11.98 19.70 -3.79
CA LEU A 84 -11.79 18.25 -3.88
C LEU A 84 -11.81 17.72 -5.33
N ALA A 85 -12.66 18.27 -6.19
CA ALA A 85 -12.78 17.80 -7.57
C ALA A 85 -11.56 18.18 -8.43
N GLU A 86 -10.96 19.34 -8.17
CA GLU A 86 -9.72 19.76 -8.84
C GLU A 86 -8.54 18.93 -8.34
N ILE A 87 -8.45 18.71 -7.03
CA ILE A 87 -7.42 17.87 -6.41
C ILE A 87 -7.46 16.45 -6.96
N ARG A 88 -8.66 15.90 -7.16
CA ARG A 88 -8.86 14.58 -7.79
C ARG A 88 -8.25 14.52 -9.19
N LYS A 89 -8.44 15.55 -10.01
CA LYS A 89 -7.90 15.64 -11.38
C LYS A 89 -6.39 15.75 -11.39
N GLU A 90 -5.83 16.59 -10.52
CA GLU A 90 -4.38 16.72 -10.38
C GLU A 90 -3.74 15.40 -9.93
N LYS A 91 -4.39 14.66 -9.03
CA LYS A 91 -3.94 13.31 -8.62
C LYS A 91 -3.96 12.31 -9.77
N ASP A 92 -4.94 12.38 -10.68
CA ASP A 92 -4.94 11.57 -11.90
C ASP A 92 -3.79 11.96 -12.84
N ALA A 93 -3.56 13.26 -13.01
CA ALA A 93 -2.45 13.74 -13.83
C ALA A 93 -1.09 13.29 -13.26
N PHE A 94 -0.93 13.32 -11.94
CA PHE A 94 0.28 12.84 -11.27
C PHE A 94 0.46 11.33 -11.37
N MET A 95 -0.62 10.55 -11.28
CA MET A 95 -0.56 9.09 -11.43
C MET A 95 -0.51 8.62 -12.90
N SER A 96 -0.51 9.55 -13.85
CA SER A 96 -0.25 9.29 -15.27
C SER A 96 1.25 9.39 -15.58
N GLU A 97 1.64 9.09 -16.82
CA GLU A 97 3.04 9.20 -17.30
C GLU A 97 3.67 10.57 -17.00
N ARG A 98 2.85 11.64 -17.00
CA ARG A 98 3.32 13.00 -16.71
C ARG A 98 3.91 13.16 -15.31
N GLY A 99 3.30 12.57 -14.28
CA GLY A 99 3.84 12.69 -12.92
C GLY A 99 5.11 11.85 -12.71
N VAL A 100 5.24 10.72 -13.41
CA VAL A 100 6.48 9.91 -13.36
C VAL A 100 7.68 10.71 -13.86
N THR A 101 7.51 11.47 -14.95
CA THR A 101 8.59 12.33 -15.49
C THR A 101 8.97 13.49 -14.57
N SER A 102 8.05 13.92 -13.70
CA SER A 102 8.28 15.03 -12.77
C SER A 102 9.13 14.64 -11.56
N ILE A 103 9.21 13.34 -11.24
CA ILE A 103 10.02 12.83 -10.14
C ILE A 103 11.45 12.69 -10.66
N PRO A 104 12.44 13.43 -10.14
CA PRO A 104 13.82 13.30 -10.57
C PRO A 104 14.41 11.97 -10.09
N ILE A 105 14.26 10.91 -10.90
CA ILE A 105 14.89 9.59 -10.65
C ILE A 105 16.42 9.68 -10.79
N HIS A 106 16.93 10.77 -11.38
CA HIS A 106 18.35 10.96 -11.69
C HIS A 106 19.29 10.87 -10.47
N TYR A 107 18.80 11.06 -9.24
CA TYR A 107 19.60 10.82 -8.03
C TYR A 107 20.02 9.35 -7.87
N LEU A 108 19.19 8.40 -8.30
CA LEU A 108 19.54 6.97 -8.24
C LEU A 108 20.46 6.57 -9.39
N GLN A 109 20.32 7.18 -10.56
CA GLN A 109 21.26 6.94 -11.67
C GLN A 109 22.69 7.33 -11.28
N SER A 110 22.93 8.46 -10.61
CA SER A 110 24.29 8.81 -10.17
C SER A 110 24.85 7.87 -9.09
N LEU A 111 24.00 7.22 -8.29
CA LEU A 111 24.42 6.32 -7.21
C LEU A 111 24.62 4.87 -7.67
N TYR A 112 24.01 4.48 -8.79
CA TYR A 112 24.12 3.15 -9.39
C TYR A 112 24.87 3.14 -10.73
N THR A 113 25.38 4.28 -11.19
CA THR A 113 26.32 4.31 -12.32
C THR A 113 27.67 3.83 -11.79
N GLU A 114 27.96 2.56 -12.02
CA GLU A 114 29.30 2.00 -11.85
C GLU A 114 30.33 2.93 -12.52
N PRO A 115 31.50 3.19 -11.89
CA PRO A 115 32.56 3.93 -12.53
C PRO A 115 32.98 3.18 -13.80
N ASN A 116 32.57 3.68 -14.95
CA ASN A 116 32.94 3.10 -16.23
C ASN A 116 34.46 3.16 -16.39
N ASN A 117 35.07 1.97 -16.39
CA ASN A 117 36.28 1.60 -17.13
C ASN A 117 37.52 2.50 -16.94
N CYS A 118 38.33 2.21 -15.91
CA CYS A 118 39.74 2.56 -15.92
C CYS A 118 40.46 1.69 -16.97
N GLU A 119 40.56 2.18 -18.20
CA GLU A 119 41.56 1.70 -19.15
C GLU A 119 42.96 2.12 -18.69
N GLY A 120 43.88 1.15 -18.60
CA GLY A 120 45.30 1.34 -18.31
C GLY A 120 45.78 0.32 -17.28
N SER A 121 46.75 -0.55 -17.54
CA SER A 121 47.89 -0.45 -18.43
C SER A 121 48.47 -1.84 -18.68
N THR A 122 48.94 -2.07 -19.91
CA THR A 122 49.78 -3.19 -20.30
C THR A 122 51.08 -3.14 -19.47
N LEU A 123 51.22 -4.02 -18.48
CA LEU A 123 52.53 -4.31 -17.89
C LEU A 123 53.32 -5.15 -18.89
N LYS A 124 54.13 -4.48 -19.71
CA LYS A 124 55.31 -5.10 -20.32
C LYS A 124 56.47 -4.98 -19.35
N SER A 125 56.97 -6.12 -18.87
CA SER A 125 58.35 -6.39 -18.48
C SER A 125 58.56 -7.89 -18.54
#